data_AF-A0A134C502-F1
#
_entry.id   AF-A0A134C502-F1
#
_cell.length_a   1.000
_cell.length_b   1.000
_cell.length_c   1.000
_cell.angle_alpha   90.00
_cell.angle_beta   90.00
_cell.angle_gamma   90.00
#
_symmetry.space_group_name_H-M   'P 1'
#
loop_
_entity.id
_entity.type
_entity.pdbx_description
1 polymer ?
#
loop_
_entity_poly.entity_id
_entity_poly.type
_entity_poly.pdbx_seq_one_letter_code
_entity_poly.pdbx_strand_id
1 'polypeptide(L)'
;MALVKSQENIEGSLLVEVLLYMTIFSLVIGMVLLLHNEEQREYHVFDREGRILFAHVKRMQLATLYGNLQNNNGANRVVLERMRYGYINTNNSLVYRNLPESMHIEFTGTYPSIRFTAHKGVGKVFTVTLVDDLIRYKRTFIFARQSGRIRWEESKF
;
A
#
# COMPACT_ATOMS: atom_id res chain seq x y z
N MET A 1 -32.95 62.26 6.95
CA MET A 1 -33.54 60.90 6.90
C MET A 1 -33.03 60.05 5.73
N ALA A 2 -32.60 60.63 4.60
CA ALA A 2 -32.06 59.87 3.45
C ALA A 2 -30.64 59.26 3.68
N LEU A 3 -29.79 59.89 4.51
CA LEU A 3 -28.44 59.40 4.79
C LEU A 3 -28.42 58.06 5.55
N VAL A 4 -29.27 57.92 6.57
CA VAL A 4 -29.37 56.70 7.40
C VAL A 4 -29.77 55.47 6.57
N LYS A 5 -30.69 55.65 5.61
CA LYS A 5 -31.17 54.57 4.73
C LYS A 5 -30.13 54.08 3.72
N SER A 6 -29.17 54.94 3.36
CA SER A 6 -28.06 54.54 2.48
C SER A 6 -26.97 53.77 3.21
N GLN A 7 -26.78 54.07 4.49
CA GLN A 7 -25.74 53.48 5.33
C GLN A 7 -26.10 52.04 5.74
N GLU A 8 -27.37 51.78 6.09
CA GLU A 8 -27.88 50.42 6.34
C GLU A 8 -27.77 49.51 5.11
N ASN A 9 -27.95 50.04 3.89
CA ASN A 9 -27.80 49.26 2.66
C ASN A 9 -26.34 48.89 2.36
N ILE A 10 -25.39 49.77 2.69
CA ILE A 10 -23.96 49.51 2.52
C ILE A 10 -23.49 48.49 3.57
N GLU A 11 -23.95 48.62 4.82
CA GLU A 11 -23.64 47.67 5.90
C GLU A 11 -24.28 46.29 5.66
N GLY A 12 -25.52 46.24 5.17
CA GLY A 12 -26.19 45.00 4.77
C GLY A 12 -25.50 44.31 3.58
N SER A 13 -25.06 45.08 2.58
CA SER A 13 -24.27 44.56 1.44
C SER A 13 -22.92 44.01 1.90
N LEU A 14 -22.22 44.71 2.80
CA LEU A 14 -20.93 44.29 3.33
C LEU A 14 -21.05 43.01 4.18
N LEU A 15 -22.11 42.90 4.98
CA LEU A 15 -22.36 41.71 5.80
C LEU A 15 -22.66 40.47 4.93
N VAL A 16 -23.43 40.65 3.86
CA VAL A 16 -23.70 39.57 2.88
C VAL A 16 -22.41 39.16 2.16
N GLU A 17 -21.56 40.13 1.81
CA GLU A 17 -20.27 39.86 1.15
C GLU A 17 -19.31 39.09 2.07
N VAL A 18 -19.21 39.49 3.34
CA VAL A 18 -18.41 38.77 4.36
C VAL A 18 -18.94 37.36 4.57
N LEU A 19 -20.26 37.18 4.67
CA LEU A 19 -20.87 35.86 4.77
C LEU A 19 -20.53 35.00 3.55
N LEU A 20 -20.66 35.54 2.34
CA LEU A 20 -20.30 34.85 1.10
C LEU A 20 -18.84 34.37 1.14
N TYR A 21 -17.89 35.23 1.49
CA TYR A 21 -16.48 34.83 1.58
C TYR A 21 -16.24 33.78 2.64
N MET A 22 -16.87 33.89 3.82
CA MET A 22 -16.76 32.88 4.87
C MET A 22 -17.35 31.53 4.44
N THR A 23 -18.45 31.54 3.68
CA THR A 23 -19.06 30.31 3.15
C THR A 23 -18.14 29.67 2.11
N ILE A 24 -17.62 30.46 1.16
CA ILE A 24 -16.67 29.97 0.14
C ILE A 24 -15.42 29.40 0.80
N PHE A 25 -14.84 30.12 1.77
CA PHE A 25 -13.66 29.68 2.49
C PHE A 25 -13.89 28.37 3.25
N SER A 26 -15.06 28.23 3.90
CA SER A 26 -15.42 27.00 4.62
C SER A 26 -15.61 25.81 3.68
N LEU A 27 -16.23 26.03 2.51
CA LEU A 27 -16.39 25.01 1.48
C LEU A 27 -15.04 24.56 0.92
N VAL A 28 -14.13 25.49 0.66
CA VAL A 28 -12.77 25.20 0.17
C VAL A 28 -12.00 24.38 1.19
N ILE A 29 -11.99 24.77 2.47
CA ILE A 29 -11.34 24.00 3.53
C ILE A 29 -11.94 22.60 3.66
N GLY A 30 -13.27 22.49 3.63
CA GLY A 30 -13.97 21.21 3.69
C GLY A 30 -13.56 20.28 2.55
N MET A 31 -13.51 20.77 1.31
CA MET A 31 -13.09 19.99 0.16
C MET A 31 -11.62 19.54 0.27
N VAL A 32 -10.72 20.42 0.70
CA VAL A 32 -9.29 20.06 0.87
C VAL A 32 -9.12 18.98 1.93
N LEU A 33 -9.82 19.08 3.06
CA LEU A 33 -9.74 18.08 4.13
C LEU A 33 -10.30 16.72 3.71
N LEU A 34 -11.40 16.69 2.96
CA LEU A 34 -11.97 15.45 2.44
C LEU A 34 -10.99 14.76 1.48
N LEU A 35 -10.46 15.52 0.52
CA LEU A 35 -9.53 14.99 -0.48
C LEU A 35 -8.24 14.47 0.16
N HIS A 36 -7.72 15.18 1.17
CA HIS A 36 -6.54 14.75 1.90
C HIS A 36 -6.77 13.46 2.70
N ASN A 37 -7.93 13.32 3.35
CA ASN A 37 -8.25 12.11 4.12
C ASN A 37 -8.42 10.88 3.23
N GLU A 38 -9.00 11.04 2.03
CA GLU A 38 -9.16 9.96 1.07
C GLU A 38 -7.80 9.45 0.56
N GLU A 39 -6.92 10.35 0.10
CA GLU A 39 -5.57 10.00 -0.33
C GLU A 39 -4.77 9.32 0.79
N GLN A 40 -4.84 9.83 2.01
CA GLN A 40 -4.17 9.20 3.15
C GLN A 40 -4.72 7.82 3.45
N ARG A 41 -6.05 7.64 3.41
CA ARG A 41 -6.69 6.35 3.67
C ARG A 41 -6.23 5.31 2.65
N GLU A 42 -6.21 5.65 1.37
CA GLU A 42 -5.79 4.74 0.30
C GLU A 42 -4.31 4.37 0.42
N TYR A 43 -3.45 5.36 0.67
CA TYR A 43 -2.04 5.11 0.94
C TYR A 43 -1.83 4.22 2.17
N HIS A 44 -2.60 4.41 3.24
CA HIS A 44 -2.53 3.55 4.42
C HIS A 44 -2.89 2.10 4.13
N VAL A 45 -3.88 1.84 3.27
CA VAL A 45 -4.23 0.48 2.83
C VAL A 45 -3.07 -0.13 2.04
N PHE A 46 -2.50 0.61 1.08
CA PHE A 46 -1.33 0.18 0.32
C PHE A 46 -0.14 -0.17 1.23
N ASP A 47 0.18 0.73 2.15
CA ASP A 47 1.29 0.58 3.07
C ASP A 47 1.11 -0.63 4.01
N ARG A 48 -0.12 -0.85 4.50
CA ARG A 48 -0.49 -2.04 5.27
C ARG A 48 -0.30 -3.31 4.47
N GLU A 49 -0.85 -3.38 3.25
CA GLU A 49 -0.76 -4.58 2.41
C GLU A 49 0.67 -4.92 2.02
N GLY A 50 1.48 -3.90 1.70
CA GLY A 50 2.91 -4.08 1.44
C GLY A 50 3.67 -4.60 2.67
N ARG A 51 3.38 -4.08 3.88
CA ARG A 51 3.99 -4.60 5.11
C ARG A 51 3.61 -6.04 5.41
N ILE A 52 2.35 -6.42 5.19
CA ILE A 52 1.90 -7.79 5.43
C ILE A 52 2.56 -8.76 4.44
N LEU A 53 2.62 -8.39 3.15
CA LEU A 53 3.35 -9.16 2.14
C LEU A 53 4.82 -9.35 2.55
N PHE A 54 5.50 -8.28 2.95
CA PHE A 54 6.88 -8.34 3.45
C PHE A 54 7.01 -9.27 4.67
N ALA A 55 6.10 -9.18 5.63
CA ALA A 55 6.11 -10.03 6.82
C ALA A 55 5.99 -11.52 6.47
N HIS A 56 5.12 -11.89 5.53
CA HIS A 56 4.98 -13.27 5.07
C HIS A 56 6.24 -13.78 4.37
N VAL A 57 6.81 -12.97 3.47
CA VAL A 57 8.08 -13.27 2.79
C VAL A 57 9.20 -13.46 3.81
N LYS A 58 9.31 -12.54 4.79
CA LYS A 58 10.35 -12.60 5.82
C LYS A 58 10.17 -13.80 6.74
N ARG A 59 8.94 -14.14 7.09
CA ARG A 59 8.62 -15.34 7.87
C ARG A 59 9.06 -16.61 7.14
N MET A 60 8.79 -16.74 5.84
CA MET A 60 9.27 -17.88 5.04
C MET A 60 10.79 -17.95 5.00
N GLN A 61 11.45 -16.80 4.88
CA GLN A 61 12.91 -16.73 4.93
C GLN A 61 13.46 -17.21 6.29
N LEU A 62 12.91 -16.69 7.40
CA LEU A 62 13.35 -17.05 8.76
C LEU A 62 13.10 -18.53 9.06
N ALA A 63 11.94 -19.05 8.68
CA ALA A 63 11.68 -20.48 8.76
C ALA A 63 12.77 -21.28 8.04
N THR A 64 13.13 -20.91 6.81
CA THR A 64 14.18 -21.62 6.07
C THR A 64 15.54 -21.65 6.78
N LEU A 65 15.84 -20.64 7.60
CA LEU A 65 17.08 -20.55 8.37
C LEU A 65 17.03 -21.31 9.71
N TYR A 66 15.88 -21.31 10.38
CA TYR A 66 15.75 -21.76 11.78
C TYR A 66 14.88 -23.00 11.98
N GLY A 67 14.18 -23.48 10.95
CA GLY A 67 13.35 -24.68 11.02
C GLY A 67 12.39 -24.82 9.84
N ASN A 68 12.33 -26.00 9.21
CA ASN A 68 11.46 -26.20 8.07
C ASN A 68 9.99 -26.11 8.51
N LEU A 69 9.19 -25.16 7.96
CA LEU A 69 7.76 -25.13 8.26
C LEU A 69 7.06 -26.34 7.64
N GLN A 70 7.65 -26.92 6.57
CA GLN A 70 7.12 -28.09 5.89
C GLN A 70 7.64 -29.42 6.44
N ASN A 71 6.71 -30.25 6.91
CA ASN A 71 6.97 -31.60 7.40
C ASN A 71 7.25 -32.63 6.27
N ASN A 72 6.89 -32.34 5.01
CA ASN A 72 6.89 -33.31 3.89
C ASN A 72 7.81 -32.89 2.71
N ASN A 73 9.11 -32.73 2.92
CA ASN A 73 10.14 -32.53 1.87
C ASN A 73 9.97 -31.32 0.93
N GLY A 74 8.99 -30.45 1.14
CA GLY A 74 8.85 -29.23 0.36
C GLY A 74 9.66 -28.07 0.95
N ALA A 75 10.06 -27.13 0.09
CA ALA A 75 10.75 -25.91 0.50
C ALA A 75 9.75 -24.82 0.88
N ASN A 76 10.08 -24.03 1.92
CA ASN A 76 9.34 -22.82 2.26
C ASN A 76 9.23 -21.91 1.03
N ARG A 77 8.00 -21.56 0.67
CA ARG A 77 7.73 -20.79 -0.54
C ARG A 77 6.59 -19.80 -0.37
N VAL A 78 6.66 -18.74 -1.17
CA VAL A 78 5.55 -17.84 -1.45
C VAL A 78 5.17 -18.03 -2.91
N VAL A 79 3.90 -18.33 -3.18
CA VAL A 79 3.34 -18.40 -4.53
C VAL A 79 2.83 -17.01 -4.90
N LEU A 80 3.16 -16.53 -6.08
CA LEU A 80 2.84 -15.18 -6.54
C LEU A 80 1.84 -15.28 -7.69
N GLU A 81 0.69 -14.66 -7.53
CA GLU A 81 -0.28 -14.49 -8.62
C GLU A 81 -0.61 -13.00 -8.72
N ARG A 82 -1.18 -12.58 -9.86
CA ARG A 82 -1.41 -11.16 -10.12
C ARG A 82 -2.23 -10.48 -9.02
N MET A 83 -3.33 -11.09 -8.58
CA MET A 83 -4.26 -10.47 -7.61
C MET A 83 -4.22 -11.12 -6.21
N ARG A 84 -3.32 -12.08 -5.98
CA ARG A 84 -3.24 -12.82 -4.72
C ARG A 84 -1.87 -13.45 -4.54
N TYR A 85 -1.53 -13.82 -3.31
CA TYR A 85 -0.32 -14.59 -3.05
C TYR A 85 -0.59 -15.72 -2.05
N GLY A 86 0.11 -16.84 -2.25
CA GLY A 86 0.05 -18.00 -1.38
C GLY A 86 1.25 -18.02 -0.43
N TYR A 87 1.04 -18.34 0.84
CA TYR A 87 2.11 -18.57 1.82
C TYR A 87 1.78 -19.75 2.71
N ILE A 88 2.80 -20.33 3.36
CA ILE A 88 2.62 -21.43 4.31
C ILE A 88 2.24 -20.83 5.67
N ASN A 89 1.08 -21.21 6.20
CA ASN A 89 0.62 -20.72 7.50
C ASN A 89 1.28 -21.46 8.68
N THR A 90 0.85 -21.16 9.91
CA THR A 90 1.29 -21.86 11.14
C THR A 90 0.96 -23.36 11.13
N ASN A 91 -0.10 -23.76 10.46
CA ASN A 91 -0.59 -25.14 10.41
C ASN A 91 0.06 -25.91 9.25
N ASN A 92 1.13 -25.38 8.68
CA ASN A 92 1.84 -25.94 7.53
C ASN A 92 0.96 -26.18 6.29
N SER A 93 -0.12 -25.40 6.13
CA SER A 93 -0.94 -25.42 4.92
C SER A 93 -0.67 -24.20 4.05
N LEU A 94 -0.73 -24.40 2.72
CA LEU A 94 -0.65 -23.32 1.75
C LEU A 94 -1.99 -22.56 1.77
N VAL A 95 -1.96 -21.30 2.17
CA VAL A 95 -3.12 -20.42 2.22
C VAL A 95 -2.91 -19.27 1.26
N TYR A 96 -3.97 -18.88 0.56
CA TYR A 96 -3.97 -17.74 -0.35
C TYR A 96 -4.59 -16.52 0.31
N ARG A 97 -3.95 -15.37 0.12
CA ARG A 97 -4.44 -14.07 0.52
C ARG A 97 -4.69 -13.23 -0.72
N ASN A 98 -5.93 -12.79 -0.88
CA ASN A 98 -6.32 -11.88 -1.95
C ASN A 98 -5.85 -10.46 -1.63
N LEU A 99 -5.40 -9.75 -2.66
CA LEU A 99 -5.14 -8.32 -2.58
C LEU A 99 -6.44 -7.53 -2.78
N PRO A 100 -6.48 -6.26 -2.33
CA PRO A 100 -7.51 -5.32 -2.76
C PRO A 100 -7.59 -5.24 -4.28
N GLU A 101 -8.77 -4.96 -4.83
CA GLU A 101 -9.00 -4.95 -6.29
C GLU A 101 -8.15 -3.91 -7.04
N SER A 102 -7.75 -2.83 -6.37
CA SER A 102 -6.86 -1.80 -6.92
C SER A 102 -5.40 -2.24 -7.04
N MET A 103 -5.04 -3.38 -6.45
CA MET A 103 -3.64 -3.80 -6.29
C MET A 103 -3.32 -5.09 -7.04
N HIS A 104 -2.11 -5.14 -7.59
CA HIS A 104 -1.56 -6.34 -8.19
C HIS A 104 -0.07 -6.56 -7.88
N ILE A 105 0.37 -7.79 -8.10
CA ILE A 105 1.76 -8.21 -7.97
C ILE A 105 2.38 -8.36 -9.35
N GLU A 106 3.53 -7.74 -9.50
CA GLU A 106 4.48 -8.01 -10.57
C GLU A 106 5.73 -8.65 -9.97
N PHE A 107 6.42 -9.49 -10.72
CA PHE A 107 7.65 -10.11 -10.24
C PHE A 107 8.59 -10.38 -11.40
N THR A 108 9.88 -10.40 -11.08
CA THR A 108 10.90 -10.84 -12.04
C THR A 108 11.13 -12.34 -11.91
N GLY A 109 11.35 -13.03 -13.02
CA GLY A 109 11.68 -14.45 -13.06
C GLY A 109 10.65 -15.31 -13.78
N THR A 110 11.05 -16.53 -14.14
CA THR A 110 10.25 -17.44 -14.97
C THR A 110 9.20 -18.24 -14.21
N TYR A 111 9.25 -18.23 -12.87
CA TYR A 111 8.34 -19.02 -12.04
C TYR A 111 7.59 -18.13 -11.06
N PRO A 112 6.26 -18.26 -10.95
CA PRO A 112 5.40 -17.49 -10.03
C PRO A 112 5.55 -17.96 -8.57
N SER A 113 6.78 -18.15 -8.10
CA SER A 113 7.03 -18.55 -6.73
C SER A 113 8.40 -18.12 -6.24
N ILE A 114 8.45 -17.54 -5.06
CA ILE A 114 9.65 -17.31 -4.28
C ILE A 114 9.93 -18.59 -3.50
N ARG A 115 11.00 -19.30 -3.84
CA ARG A 115 11.50 -20.43 -3.02
C ARG A 115 12.70 -19.97 -2.21
N PHE A 116 12.70 -20.28 -0.93
CA PHE A 116 13.81 -20.01 -0.03
C PHE A 116 14.62 -21.28 0.15
N THR A 117 15.92 -21.21 -0.10
CA THR A 117 16.83 -22.37 0.00
C THR A 117 18.07 -21.99 0.82
N ALA A 118 18.19 -22.54 2.03
CA ALA A 118 19.35 -22.37 2.92
C ALA A 118 19.75 -20.89 3.17
N HIS A 119 21.04 -20.63 3.49
CA HIS A 119 21.59 -19.32 3.83
C HIS A 119 21.55 -18.28 2.70
N LYS A 120 21.34 -18.72 1.45
CA LYS A 120 21.23 -17.83 0.30
C LYS A 120 19.75 -17.58 0.05
N GLY A 121 19.29 -16.48 0.63
CA GLY A 121 17.93 -16.03 0.42
C GLY A 121 17.65 -15.83 -1.07
N VAL A 122 16.64 -16.56 -1.52
CA VAL A 122 15.82 -16.30 -2.70
C VAL A 122 16.29 -16.98 -3.99
N GLY A 123 15.40 -17.83 -4.52
CA GLY A 123 15.55 -18.57 -5.77
C GLY A 123 15.57 -17.69 -7.03
N LYS A 124 14.76 -18.01 -8.03
CA LYS A 124 14.82 -17.36 -9.37
C LYS A 124 14.09 -16.00 -9.47
N VAL A 125 13.48 -15.53 -8.37
CA VAL A 125 12.75 -14.26 -8.31
C VAL A 125 13.62 -13.22 -7.62
N PHE A 126 13.96 -12.13 -8.32
CA PHE A 126 14.88 -11.12 -7.79
C PHE A 126 14.17 -9.89 -7.23
N THR A 127 12.98 -9.63 -7.74
CA THR A 127 12.11 -8.55 -7.30
C THR A 127 10.65 -8.98 -7.29
N VAL A 128 9.90 -8.46 -6.34
CA VAL A 128 8.44 -8.52 -6.27
C VAL A 128 7.94 -7.11 -6.09
N THR A 129 7.06 -6.66 -6.96
CA THR A 129 6.49 -5.32 -6.93
C THR A 129 5.03 -5.43 -6.58
N LEU A 130 4.62 -4.77 -5.49
CA LEU A 130 3.22 -4.48 -5.23
C LEU A 130 2.89 -3.15 -5.89
N VAL A 131 1.90 -3.15 -6.76
CA VAL A 131 1.41 -1.96 -7.48
C VAL A 131 -0.01 -1.68 -7.03
N ASP A 132 -0.33 -0.40 -6.82
CA ASP A 132 -1.70 0.08 -6.70
C ASP A 132 -1.97 1.05 -7.86
N ASP A 133 -2.92 0.68 -8.72
CA ASP A 133 -3.27 1.41 -9.93
C ASP A 133 -4.08 2.69 -9.63
N LEU A 134 -4.74 2.75 -8.48
CA LEU A 134 -5.61 3.86 -8.10
C LEU A 134 -4.79 5.05 -7.58
N ILE A 135 -3.87 4.81 -6.66
CA ILE A 135 -2.95 5.85 -6.15
C ILE A 135 -1.67 6.01 -6.98
N ARG A 136 -1.49 5.16 -8.01
CA ARG A 136 -0.30 5.06 -8.87
C ARG A 136 1.00 4.94 -8.10
N TYR A 137 0.99 4.02 -7.14
CA TYR A 137 2.12 3.82 -6.25
C TYR A 137 2.61 2.38 -6.37
N LYS A 138 3.92 2.19 -6.28
CA LYS A 138 4.51 0.85 -6.30
C LYS A 138 5.60 0.70 -5.26
N ARG A 139 5.63 -0.48 -4.65
CA ARG A 139 6.63 -0.90 -3.67
C ARG A 139 7.32 -2.14 -4.19
N THR A 140 8.61 -2.01 -4.52
CA THR A 140 9.42 -3.11 -5.06
C THR A 140 10.27 -3.71 -3.96
N PHE A 141 10.01 -4.95 -3.61
CA PHE A 141 10.85 -5.78 -2.75
C PHE A 141 12.00 -6.36 -3.56
N ILE A 142 13.23 -6.08 -3.15
CA ILE A 142 14.46 -6.50 -3.81
C ILE A 142 15.17 -7.54 -2.95
N PHE A 143 15.45 -8.69 -3.55
CA PHE A 143 16.04 -9.84 -2.87
C PHE A 143 17.53 -9.98 -3.18
N ALA A 144 18.38 -9.79 -2.17
CA ALA A 144 19.83 -9.93 -2.32
C ALA A 144 20.25 -11.41 -2.33
N ARG A 145 20.72 -11.89 -3.49
CA ARG A 145 21.09 -13.30 -3.75
C ARG A 145 22.17 -13.87 -2.81
N GLN A 146 23.08 -13.02 -2.33
CA GLN A 146 24.27 -13.46 -1.59
C GLN A 146 24.08 -13.40 -0.07
N SER A 147 23.29 -12.46 0.43
CA SER A 147 23.14 -12.20 1.87
C SER A 147 21.75 -12.54 2.41
N GLY A 148 20.79 -12.85 1.55
CA GLY A 148 19.39 -12.99 1.92
C GLY A 148 18.77 -11.68 2.45
N ARG A 149 19.44 -10.54 2.34
CA ARG A 149 18.84 -9.25 2.71
C ARG A 149 17.66 -8.96 1.77
N ILE A 150 16.56 -8.55 2.36
CA ILE A 150 15.39 -8.03 1.62
C ILE A 150 15.39 -6.53 1.84
N ARG A 151 15.38 -5.75 0.77
CA ARG A 151 15.18 -4.30 0.80
C ARG A 151 13.86 -3.99 0.09
N TRP A 152 13.29 -2.82 0.34
CA TRP A 152 12.19 -2.33 -0.47
C TRP A 152 12.46 -0.90 -0.90
N GLU A 153 11.93 -0.57 -2.06
CA GLU A 153 11.95 0.76 -2.65
C GLU A 153 10.53 1.16 -3.01
N GLU A 154 10.21 2.43 -2.83
CA GLU A 154 8.90 2.99 -3.08
C GLU A 154 9.00 4.05 -4.17
N SER A 155 8.02 4.07 -5.06
CA SER A 155 7.98 5.04 -6.15
C SER A 155 6.56 5.28 -6.62
N LYS A 156 6.29 6.50 -7.06
CA LYS A 156 5.05 6.90 -7.75
C LYS A 156 5.29 6.83 -9.27
N PHE A 157 4.24 6.58 -10.06
CA PHE A 157 4.34 6.50 -11.53
C PHE A 157 3.15 7.15 -12.25
#